data_AF-A0A537RF41-F1
#
_entry.id   AF-A0A537RF41-F1
#
_cell.length_a   1.000
_cell.length_b   1.000
_cell.length_c   1.000
_cell.angle_alpha   90.00
_cell.angle_beta   90.00
_cell.angle_gamma   90.00
#
_symmetry.space_group_name_H-M   'P 1'
#
loop_
_entity.id
_entity.type
_entity.pdbx_description
1 polymer ?
#
loop_
_entity_poly.entity_id
_entity_poly.type
_entity_poly.pdbx_seq_one_letter_code
_entity_poly.pdbx_strand_id
1 'polypeptide(L)'
;SMIVKAREGGPNYVYGILTGYKDPPPGFNLLSGMNYNEYFPGHQIAMPPPLSDNAVTYADGTSATVPQMAHDVVTFLTWAAEPNLEPRHRTGFKVMLFLIVMAGIFYAAKRKIWATAH
;
A
#
# COMPACT_ATOMS: atom_id res chain seq x y z
N SER A 1 -3.30 -13.64 -4.84
CA SER A 1 -3.03 -12.53 -5.79
C SER A 1 -3.40 -11.16 -5.23
N MET A 2 -4.53 -11.00 -4.53
CA MET A 2 -5.06 -9.67 -4.13
C MET A 2 -4.74 -9.25 -2.69
N ILE A 3 -3.73 -9.81 -2.03
CA ILE A 3 -3.52 -9.63 -0.59
C ILE A 3 -3.37 -8.16 -0.17
N VAL A 4 -2.70 -7.36 -1.01
CA VAL A 4 -2.51 -5.91 -0.84
C VAL A 4 -3.83 -5.13 -0.90
N LYS A 5 -4.84 -5.63 -1.61
CA LYS A 5 -6.18 -5.02 -1.66
C LYS A 5 -7.15 -5.57 -0.63
N ALA A 6 -6.93 -6.81 -0.21
CA ALA A 6 -7.83 -7.55 0.66
C ALA A 6 -7.60 -7.26 2.16
N ARG A 7 -6.67 -6.35 2.49
CA ARG A 7 -6.34 -5.96 3.86
C ARG A 7 -6.34 -4.44 3.97
N GLU A 8 -6.87 -3.95 5.07
CA GLU A 8 -6.80 -2.54 5.41
C GLU A 8 -5.34 -2.11 5.56
N GLY A 9 -5.03 -0.86 5.20
CA GLY A 9 -3.65 -0.36 5.11
C GLY A 9 -2.87 -0.87 3.89
N GLY A 10 -3.39 -1.87 3.19
CA GLY A 10 -2.87 -2.39 1.92
C GLY A 10 -1.37 -2.66 1.90
N PRO A 11 -0.57 -1.98 1.07
CA PRO A 11 0.88 -2.22 1.00
C PRO A 11 1.57 -2.04 2.36
N ASN A 12 1.16 -1.02 3.13
CA ASN A 12 1.76 -0.71 4.43
C ASN A 12 1.50 -1.82 5.45
N TYR A 13 0.33 -2.43 5.41
CA TYR A 13 0.02 -3.57 6.29
C TYR A 13 0.93 -4.76 5.97
N VAL A 14 1.09 -5.12 4.70
CA VAL A 14 1.96 -6.23 4.31
C VAL A 14 3.42 -5.95 4.66
N TYR A 15 3.88 -4.72 4.44
CA TYR A 15 5.22 -4.29 4.85
C TYR A 15 5.43 -4.40 6.37
N GLY A 16 4.46 -3.91 7.15
CA GLY A 16 4.47 -4.01 8.61
C GLY A 16 4.52 -5.47 9.08
N ILE A 17 3.72 -6.35 8.48
CA ILE A 17 3.77 -7.79 8.81
C ILE A 17 5.14 -8.37 8.53
N LEU A 18 5.76 -8.08 7.38
CA LEU A 18 7.07 -8.65 7.01
C LEU A 18 8.22 -8.14 7.89
N THR A 19 8.10 -6.93 8.44
CA THR A 19 9.16 -6.28 9.23
C THR A 19 8.90 -6.28 10.74
N GLY A 20 7.69 -6.63 11.17
CA GLY A 20 7.20 -6.47 12.55
C GLY A 20 7.32 -7.69 13.45
N TYR A 21 8.10 -8.69 13.06
CA TYR A 21 8.40 -9.83 13.92
C TYR A 21 9.34 -9.42 15.05
N LYS A 22 8.91 -9.63 16.29
CA LYS A 22 9.62 -9.24 17.51
C LYS A 22 9.34 -10.25 18.62
N ASP A 23 10.10 -10.16 19.70
CA ASP A 23 9.78 -10.90 20.91
C ASP A 23 8.49 -10.37 21.57
N PRO A 24 7.68 -11.25 22.17
CA PRO A 24 6.46 -10.86 22.88
C PRO A 24 6.80 -9.94 24.07
N PRO A 25 5.98 -8.91 24.35
CA PRO A 25 6.17 -8.08 25.53
C PRO A 25 5.94 -8.91 26.81
N PRO A 26 6.53 -8.49 27.95
CA PRO A 26 6.37 -9.19 29.22
C PRO A 26 4.88 -9.40 29.58
N GLY A 27 4.50 -10.63 29.92
CA GLY A 27 3.13 -10.99 30.29
C GLY A 27 2.19 -11.32 29.12
N PHE A 28 2.68 -11.28 27.87
CA PHE A 28 1.89 -11.71 26.72
C PHE A 28 1.94 -13.22 26.51
N ASN A 29 0.77 -13.86 26.54
CA ASN A 29 0.64 -15.31 26.37
C ASN A 29 0.50 -15.66 24.87
N LEU A 30 1.61 -16.06 24.24
CA LEU A 30 1.60 -16.68 22.92
C LEU A 30 1.08 -18.11 23.00
N LEU A 31 0.15 -18.44 22.10
CA LEU A 31 -0.27 -19.82 21.89
C LEU A 31 0.86 -20.64 21.27
N SER A 32 0.88 -21.94 21.57
CA SER A 32 1.87 -22.86 21.00
C SER A 32 1.82 -22.85 19.48
N GLY A 33 2.98 -22.68 18.83
CA GLY A 33 3.12 -22.62 17.37
C GLY A 33 2.79 -21.26 16.75
N MET A 34 2.44 -20.25 17.54
CA MET A 34 2.27 -18.87 17.09
C MET A 34 3.55 -18.06 17.28
N ASN A 35 3.70 -17.03 16.45
CA ASN A 35 4.79 -16.05 16.51
C ASN A 35 4.21 -14.67 16.84
N TYR A 36 4.97 -13.85 17.55
CA TYR A 36 4.56 -12.49 17.85
C TYR A 36 4.84 -11.56 16.67
N ASN A 37 3.84 -10.77 16.29
CA ASN A 37 3.98 -9.74 15.27
C ASN A 37 3.21 -8.48 15.68
N GLU A 38 3.88 -7.34 15.66
CA GLU A 38 3.30 -6.08 16.13
C GLU A 38 2.09 -5.60 15.30
N TYR A 39 2.07 -5.90 13.99
CA TYR A 39 1.05 -5.41 13.06
C TYR A 39 -0.09 -6.41 12.82
N PHE A 40 0.08 -7.68 13.19
CA PHE A 40 -0.97 -8.67 13.00
C PHE A 40 -2.10 -8.47 14.03
N PRO A 41 -3.39 -8.52 13.62
CA PRO A 41 -4.49 -8.41 14.57
C PRO A 41 -4.40 -9.47 15.67
N GLY A 42 -4.36 -9.03 16.93
CA GLY A 42 -4.19 -9.91 18.10
C GLY A 42 -2.73 -10.36 18.35
N HIS A 43 -1.77 -9.83 17.58
CA HIS A 43 -0.33 -10.02 17.73
C HIS A 43 0.19 -11.46 17.71
N GLN A 44 -0.62 -12.42 17.24
CA GLN A 44 -0.25 -13.83 17.17
C GLN A 44 -0.48 -14.35 15.75
N ILE A 45 0.60 -14.67 15.05
CA ILE A 45 0.56 -15.14 13.67
C ILE A 45 1.19 -16.54 13.56
N ALA A 46 0.51 -17.46 12.87
CA ALA A 46 1.02 -18.82 12.65
C ALA A 46 2.21 -18.89 11.68
N MET A 47 2.47 -17.80 10.96
CA MET A 47 3.57 -17.70 9.99
C MET A 47 4.87 -17.30 10.73
N PRO A 48 5.95 -18.09 10.64
CA PRO A 48 7.27 -17.68 11.14
C PRO A 48 7.84 -16.50 10.33
N PRO A 49 8.85 -15.77 10.86
CA PRO A 49 9.49 -14.68 10.13
C PRO A 49 10.03 -15.17 8.77
N PRO A 50 9.51 -14.65 7.64
CA PRO A 50 9.84 -15.20 6.32
C PRO A 50 11.10 -14.59 5.70
N LEU A 51 11.60 -13.48 6.25
CA LEU A 51 12.75 -12.74 5.74
C LEU A 51 13.86 -12.72 6.79
N SER A 52 15.09 -12.93 6.35
CA SER A 52 16.31 -12.77 7.13
C SER A 52 17.34 -11.97 6.33
N ASP A 53 18.25 -11.26 6.99
CA ASP A 53 19.26 -10.48 6.29
C ASP A 53 20.10 -11.34 5.34
N ASN A 54 20.35 -10.81 4.15
CA ASN A 54 21.08 -11.45 3.06
C ASN A 54 20.53 -12.81 2.62
N ALA A 55 19.22 -13.05 2.81
CA ALA A 55 18.55 -14.29 2.37
C ALA A 55 18.59 -14.50 0.85
N VAL A 56 18.76 -13.41 0.07
CA VAL A 56 18.85 -13.44 -1.39
C VAL A 56 19.97 -12.54 -1.88
N THR A 57 20.48 -12.83 -3.08
CA THR A 57 21.42 -11.95 -3.78
C THR A 57 20.67 -11.24 -4.91
N TYR A 58 20.61 -9.92 -4.85
CA TYR A 58 20.01 -9.12 -5.92
C TYR A 58 20.92 -9.07 -7.15
N ALA A 59 20.32 -9.10 -8.34
CA ALA A 59 21.04 -9.07 -9.61
C ALA A 59 21.70 -7.71 -9.91
N ASP A 60 21.20 -6.63 -9.30
CA ASP A 60 21.70 -5.26 -9.45
C ASP A 60 22.72 -4.87 -8.38
N GLY A 61 23.05 -5.79 -7.45
CA GLY A 61 23.99 -5.54 -6.36
C GLY A 61 23.39 -4.80 -5.15
N THR A 62 22.07 -4.60 -5.11
CA THR A 62 21.39 -4.01 -3.93
C THR A 62 21.61 -4.87 -2.68
N SER A 63 21.82 -4.23 -1.53
CA SER A 63 21.99 -4.93 -0.26
C SER A 63 20.65 -5.54 0.21
N ALA A 64 20.65 -6.85 0.45
CA ALA A 64 19.45 -7.60 0.84
C ALA A 64 19.16 -7.54 2.34
N THR A 65 18.90 -6.33 2.84
CA THR A 65 18.39 -6.12 4.20
C THR A 65 16.91 -6.49 4.29
N VAL A 66 16.43 -6.91 5.46
CA VAL A 66 14.99 -7.23 5.67
C VAL A 66 14.05 -6.08 5.22
N PRO A 67 14.30 -4.80 5.58
CA PRO A 67 13.46 -3.69 5.12
C PRO A 67 13.44 -3.53 3.59
N GLN A 68 14.58 -3.76 2.93
CA GLN A 68 14.68 -3.67 1.47
C GLN A 68 13.89 -4.78 0.79
N MET A 69 14.09 -6.04 1.21
CA MET A 69 13.34 -7.18 0.68
C MET A 69 11.84 -7.04 0.91
N ALA A 70 11.42 -6.60 2.10
CA ALA A 70 10.02 -6.36 2.40
C ALA A 70 9.43 -5.28 1.48
N HIS A 71 10.15 -4.19 1.25
CA HIS A 71 9.72 -3.12 0.34
C HIS A 71 9.52 -3.64 -1.10
N ASP A 72 10.47 -4.42 -1.61
CA ASP A 72 10.44 -4.89 -3.00
C ASP A 72 9.35 -5.95 -3.22
N VAL A 73 9.19 -6.89 -2.27
CA VAL A 73 8.10 -7.88 -2.30
C VAL A 73 6.74 -7.20 -2.25
N VAL A 74 6.56 -6.20 -1.38
CA VAL A 74 5.30 -5.46 -1.27
C VAL A 74 5.02 -4.67 -2.54
N THR A 75 6.04 -4.06 -3.14
CA THR A 75 5.93 -3.34 -4.41
C THR A 75 5.47 -4.29 -5.53
N PHE A 76 6.09 -5.46 -5.63
CA PHE A 76 5.68 -6.51 -6.58
C PHE A 76 4.25 -6.98 -6.34
N LEU A 77 3.86 -7.25 -5.09
CA LEU A 77 2.49 -7.66 -4.75
C LEU A 77 1.47 -6.55 -5.02
N THR A 78 1.86 -5.29 -4.89
CA THR A 78 1.01 -4.13 -5.22
C THR A 78 0.77 -4.07 -6.72
N TRP A 79 1.81 -4.23 -7.53
CA TRP A 79 1.66 -4.35 -8.98
C TRP A 79 0.80 -5.55 -9.38
N ALA A 80 1.03 -6.72 -8.75
CA ALA A 80 0.25 -7.93 -9.03
C ALA A 80 -1.25 -7.76 -8.68
N ALA A 81 -1.57 -6.91 -7.68
CA ALA A 81 -2.94 -6.57 -7.31
C ALA A 81 -3.54 -5.43 -8.15
N GLU A 82 -2.71 -4.56 -8.75
CA GLU A 82 -3.10 -3.43 -9.60
C GLU A 82 -2.21 -3.28 -10.86
N PRO A 83 -2.31 -4.18 -11.85
CA PRO A 83 -1.46 -4.09 -13.05
C PRO A 83 -1.75 -2.84 -13.90
N ASN A 84 -2.91 -2.21 -13.71
CA ASN A 84 -3.36 -1.02 -14.45
C ASN A 84 -3.15 0.29 -13.67
N LEU A 85 -2.36 0.29 -12.59
CA LEU A 85 -2.13 1.48 -11.74
C LEU A 85 -1.62 2.67 -12.55
N GLU A 86 -0.54 2.49 -13.32
CA GLU A 86 0.06 3.58 -14.09
C GLU A 86 -0.85 4.09 -15.22
N PRO A 87 -1.46 3.24 -16.07
CA PRO A 87 -2.44 3.70 -17.05
C PRO A 87 -3.61 4.46 -16.41
N ARG A 88 -4.10 3.99 -15.24
CA ARG A 88 -5.21 4.62 -14.50
C ARG A 88 -4.81 6.02 -14.02
N HIS A 89 -3.63 6.17 -13.41
CA HIS A 89 -3.16 7.46 -12.92
C HIS A 89 -2.91 8.44 -14.06
N ARG A 90 -2.29 7.99 -15.16
CA ARG A 90 -2.05 8.81 -16.35
C ARG A 90 -3.35 9.32 -16.97
N THR A 91 -4.36 8.47 -17.10
CA THR A 91 -5.68 8.88 -17.62
C THR A 91 -6.40 9.78 -16.63
N GLY A 92 -6.37 9.46 -15.33
CA GLY A 92 -6.98 10.27 -14.28
C GLY A 92 -6.47 11.71 -14.25
N PHE A 93 -5.15 11.90 -14.41
CA PHE A 93 -4.56 13.24 -14.48
C PHE A 93 -5.12 14.08 -15.66
N LYS A 94 -5.23 13.48 -16.84
CA LYS A 94 -5.83 14.14 -18.02
C LYS A 94 -7.29 14.51 -17.78
N VAL A 95 -8.06 13.61 -17.16
CA VAL A 95 -9.47 13.83 -16.83
C VAL A 95 -9.62 14.97 -15.82
N MET A 96 -8.77 15.04 -14.79
CA MET A 96 -8.81 16.13 -13.80
C MET A 96 -8.59 17.50 -14.45
N LEU A 97 -7.61 17.64 -15.35
CA LEU A 97 -7.38 18.88 -16.09
C LEU A 97 -8.60 19.27 -16.93
N PHE A 98 -9.18 18.32 -17.65
CA PHE A 98 -10.41 18.55 -18.41
C PHE A 98 -11.56 19.04 -17.53
N LEU A 99 -11.78 18.40 -16.38
CA LEU A 99 -12.85 18.77 -15.45
C LEU A 99 -12.67 20.17 -14.86
N ILE A 100 -11.44 20.59 -14.57
CA ILE A 100 -11.15 21.96 -14.08
C ILE A 100 -11.53 23.00 -15.13
N VAL A 101 -11.12 22.79 -16.39
CA VAL A 101 -11.46 23.70 -17.49
C VAL A 101 -12.97 23.73 -17.73
N MET A 102 -13.60 22.55 -17.79
CA MET A 102 -15.05 22.44 -17.98
C MET A 102 -15.84 23.10 -16.84
N ALA A 103 -15.43 22.92 -15.59
CA ALA A 103 -16.03 23.57 -14.44
C ALA A 103 -15.90 25.11 -14.51
N GLY A 104 -14.76 25.63 -14.97
CA GLY A 104 -14.56 27.06 -15.21
C GLY A 104 -15.52 27.61 -16.28
N ILE A 105 -15.69 26.89 -17.38
CA ILE A 105 -16.63 27.25 -18.46
C ILE A 105 -18.07 27.25 -17.94
N PHE A 106 -18.48 26.20 -17.23
CA PHE A 106 -19.83 26.11 -16.65
C PHE A 106 -20.09 27.19 -15.60
N TYR A 107 -19.09 27.53 -14.78
CA TYR A 107 -19.21 28.61 -13.82
C TYR A 107 -19.39 29.97 -14.52
N ALA A 108 -18.61 30.24 -15.57
CA ALA A 108 -18.75 31.47 -16.36
C ALA A 108 -20.13 31.53 -17.06
N ALA A 109 -20.58 30.43 -17.65
CA ALA A 109 -21.90 30.33 -18.27
C ALA A 109 -23.03 30.56 -17.26
N LYS A 110 -22.94 29.96 -16.06
CA LYS A 110 -23.87 30.20 -14.95
C LYS A 110 -23.89 31.69 -14.58
N ARG A 111 -22.72 32.30 -14.35
CA ARG A 111 -22.64 33.73 -13.99
C ARG A 111 -23.26 34.64 -15.03
N LYS A 112 -23.10 34.32 -16.32
CA LYS A 112 -23.69 35.09 -17.43
C LYS A 112 -25.21 34.95 -17.51
N ILE A 113 -25.74 33.73 -17.44
CA ILE A 113 -27.19 33.47 -17.58
C ILE A 113 -27.98 34.04 -16.40
N TRP A 114 -27.42 33.95 -15.20
CA TRP A 114 -28.09 34.39 -13.97
C TRP A 114 -27.78 35.85 -13.60
N ALA A 115 -27.07 36.59 -14.45
CA ALA A 115 -26.70 37.98 -14.20
C ALA A 115 -27.92 38.91 -14.11
N THR A 116 -29.04 38.56 -14.75
CA THR A 116 -30.28 39.35 -14.78
C THR A 116 -31.33 38.88 -13.78
N ALA A 117 -31.07 37.81 -13.03
CA ALA A 117 -31.97 37.27 -12.02
C ALA A 117 -31.75 37.88 -10.62
N HIS A 118 -30.77 38.78 -10.48
CA HIS A 118 -30.46 39.56 -9.28
C HIS A 118 -30.38 41.04 -9.62
#